data_AF-A0A9E0QKZ9-F1
#
_entry.id   AF-A0A9E0QKZ9-F1
#
_cell.length_a   1.000
_cell.length_b   1.000
_cell.length_c   1.000
_cell.angle_alpha   90.00
_cell.angle_beta   90.00
_cell.angle_gamma   90.00
#
_symmetry.space_group_name_H-M   'P 1'
#
loop_
_entity.id
_entity.type
_entity.pdbx_description
1 polymer ?
#
loop_
_entity_poly.entity_id
_entity_poly.type
_entity_poly.pdbx_seq_one_letter_code
_entity_poly.pdbx_strand_id
1 'polypeptide(L)'
;MRVRQIVLALSVAGAFMAPAHAQRWVEYEVIADAGYCGSLPPVFAVTRWSHAKNRHVAMQAPGQLWQWRASTQGRIQQVLFWAQDIKQGVSFTHPLELARAPQAAEFERLLKSPKQPFSLACGGTAKPVRQWDAPVKALVASQLIDQADLADMDGNPLARDLLMRMGMSHAHQH
;
A
#
# COMPACT_ATOMS: atom_id res chain seq x y z
N MET A 1 -36.67 -12.21 -13.48
CA MET A 1 -35.46 -11.40 -13.66
C MET A 1 -34.25 -12.30 -13.47
N ARG A 2 -33.47 -12.55 -14.52
CA ARG A 2 -32.27 -13.41 -14.46
C ARG A 2 -31.08 -12.52 -14.13
N VAL A 3 -30.57 -12.63 -12.92
CA VAL A 3 -29.30 -12.01 -12.51
C VAL A 3 -28.21 -12.65 -13.34
N ARG A 4 -27.66 -11.91 -14.30
CA ARG A 4 -26.46 -12.33 -15.03
C ARG A 4 -25.31 -12.27 -14.05
N GLN A 5 -24.88 -13.43 -13.55
CA GLN A 5 -23.57 -13.59 -12.93
C GLN A 5 -22.53 -13.22 -13.97
N ILE A 6 -21.92 -12.04 -13.81
CA ILE A 6 -20.76 -11.64 -14.59
C ILE A 6 -19.60 -12.48 -14.07
N VAL A 7 -19.36 -13.62 -14.72
CA VAL A 7 -18.11 -14.36 -14.61
C VAL A 7 -17.12 -13.64 -15.53
N LEU A 8 -16.33 -12.72 -14.98
CA LEU A 8 -15.21 -12.14 -15.72
C LEU A 8 -14.10 -13.20 -15.81
N ALA A 9 -13.90 -13.72 -17.01
CA ALA A 9 -12.80 -14.60 -17.36
C ALA A 9 -11.46 -13.83 -17.23
N LEU A 10 -10.63 -14.25 -16.28
CA LEU A 10 -9.30 -13.68 -16.05
C LEU A 10 -8.31 -14.12 -17.13
N SER A 11 -7.90 -13.20 -18.00
CA SER A 11 -6.69 -13.32 -18.80
C SER A 11 -5.48 -12.75 -18.03
N VAL A 12 -4.42 -13.55 -18.03
CA VAL A 12 -3.24 -13.50 -17.16
C VAL A 12 -2.28 -12.36 -17.55
N ALA A 13 -1.99 -11.43 -16.63
CA ALA A 13 -0.72 -10.70 -16.59
C ALA A 13 -0.45 -10.09 -15.20
N GLY A 14 0.65 -10.50 -14.56
CA GLY A 14 1.27 -9.76 -13.45
C GLY A 14 0.99 -10.24 -12.03
N ALA A 15 1.13 -11.55 -11.75
CA ALA A 15 1.01 -12.10 -10.40
C ALA A 15 1.95 -11.41 -9.39
N PHE A 16 1.36 -10.69 -8.45
CA PHE A 16 2.00 -10.43 -7.15
C PHE A 16 1.80 -11.70 -6.32
N MET A 17 2.85 -12.52 -6.20
CA MET A 17 2.82 -13.64 -5.26
C MET A 17 3.23 -13.15 -3.88
N ALA A 18 2.46 -13.53 -2.87
CA ALA A 18 2.86 -13.39 -1.48
C ALA A 18 4.22 -14.07 -1.24
N PRO A 19 5.10 -13.48 -0.43
CA PRO A 19 6.23 -14.25 0.06
C PRO A 19 5.67 -15.43 0.87
N ALA A 20 5.99 -16.66 0.46
CA ALA A 20 5.65 -17.87 1.21
C ALA A 20 6.31 -17.91 2.60
N HIS A 21 7.25 -17.00 2.86
CA HIS A 21 8.04 -16.92 4.09
C HIS A 21 7.83 -15.58 4.82
N ALA A 22 7.95 -15.63 6.14
CA ALA A 22 7.95 -14.45 6.98
C ALA A 22 9.05 -13.47 6.54
N GLN A 23 8.71 -12.19 6.43
CA GLN A 23 9.65 -11.12 6.14
C GLN A 23 9.97 -10.37 7.43
N ARG A 24 11.19 -9.86 7.52
CA ARG A 24 11.61 -9.05 8.65
C ARG A 24 11.02 -7.66 8.54
N TRP A 25 10.13 -7.34 9.46
CA TRP A 25 9.58 -6.00 9.65
C TRP A 25 10.42 -5.23 10.65
N VAL A 26 10.53 -3.93 10.41
CA VAL A 26 11.16 -2.97 11.31
C VAL A 26 10.19 -1.82 11.51
N GLU A 27 9.76 -1.62 12.76
CA GLU A 27 8.91 -0.48 13.13
C GLU A 27 9.78 0.72 13.48
N TYR A 28 9.35 1.87 13.00
CA TYR A 28 9.97 3.16 13.21
C TYR A 28 8.97 4.11 13.83
N GLU A 29 9.47 4.92 14.75
CA GLU A 29 8.80 6.10 15.27
C GLU A 29 9.40 7.34 14.59
N VAL A 30 8.56 8.25 14.12
CA VAL A 30 8.96 9.52 13.53
C VAL A 30 9.06 10.56 14.62
N ILE A 31 10.26 11.13 14.77
CA ILE A 31 10.55 12.24 15.67
C ILE A 31 10.78 13.47 14.79
N ALA A 32 9.85 14.41 14.81
CA ALA A 32 9.90 15.64 14.02
C ALA A 32 9.17 16.78 14.74
N ASP A 33 9.59 18.02 14.48
CA ASP A 33 8.88 19.20 14.96
C ASP A 33 7.52 19.37 14.25
N ALA A 34 6.61 20.11 14.89
CA ALA A 34 5.30 20.41 14.31
C ALA A 34 5.44 21.09 12.94
N GLY A 35 4.81 20.50 11.91
CA GLY A 35 4.88 20.99 10.53
C GLY A 35 5.90 20.25 9.64
N TYR A 36 6.80 19.46 10.22
CA TYR A 36 7.71 18.58 9.47
C TYR A 36 7.12 17.17 9.36
N CYS A 37 7.41 16.48 8.25
CA CYS A 37 6.99 15.09 8.00
C CYS A 37 5.49 14.79 8.10
N GLY A 38 4.60 15.78 7.90
CA GLY A 38 3.14 15.60 8.04
C GLY A 38 2.50 14.57 7.09
N SER A 39 3.20 14.15 6.04
CA SER A 39 2.78 13.09 5.13
C SER A 39 3.13 11.68 5.63
N LEU A 40 3.97 11.55 6.66
CA LEU A 40 4.34 10.27 7.26
C LEU A 40 3.53 10.02 8.54
N PRO A 41 3.01 8.80 8.73
CA PRO A 41 2.45 8.39 10.00
C PRO A 41 3.50 8.48 11.12
N PRO A 42 3.11 8.81 12.36
CA PRO A 42 4.04 8.93 13.49
C PRO A 42 4.71 7.59 13.84
N VAL A 43 4.04 6.47 13.55
CA VAL A 43 4.59 5.13 13.69
C VAL A 43 4.26 4.31 12.46
N PHE A 44 5.25 3.65 11.89
CA PHE A 44 5.07 2.75 10.75
C PHE A 44 6.09 1.62 10.75
N ALA A 45 5.75 0.51 10.10
CA ALA A 45 6.61 -0.63 9.92
C ALA A 45 7.02 -0.80 8.46
N VAL A 46 8.26 -1.17 8.19
CA VAL A 46 8.77 -1.37 6.83
C VAL A 46 9.38 -2.75 6.69
N THR A 47 9.22 -3.35 5.53
CA THR A 47 9.95 -4.56 5.14
C THR A 47 10.33 -4.54 3.67
N ARG A 48 11.25 -5.43 3.28
CA ARG A 48 11.67 -5.65 1.90
C ARG A 48 11.78 -7.13 1.61
N TRP A 49 11.50 -7.51 0.37
CA TRP A 49 11.70 -8.87 -0.13
C TRP A 49 12.01 -8.85 -1.63
N SER A 50 12.48 -9.98 -2.13
CA SER A 50 12.70 -10.20 -3.56
C SER A 50 11.81 -11.33 -4.05
N HIS A 51 11.15 -11.14 -5.19
CA HIS A 51 10.32 -12.16 -5.82
C HIS A 51 10.43 -12.06 -7.35
N ALA A 52 10.69 -13.19 -8.02
CA ALA A 52 10.76 -13.29 -9.49
C ALA A 52 11.56 -12.14 -10.17
N LYS A 53 12.80 -11.89 -9.70
CA LYS A 53 13.72 -10.81 -10.13
C LYS A 53 13.31 -9.38 -9.77
N ASN A 54 12.15 -9.18 -9.15
CA ASN A 54 11.70 -7.89 -8.68
C ASN A 54 12.07 -7.70 -7.21
N ARG A 55 12.38 -6.46 -6.85
CA ARG A 55 12.52 -6.04 -5.46
C ARG A 55 11.22 -5.39 -5.02
N HIS A 56 10.83 -5.70 -3.80
CA HIS A 56 9.61 -5.22 -3.22
C HIS A 56 9.89 -4.58 -1.88
N VAL A 57 9.13 -3.54 -1.58
CA VAL A 57 9.11 -2.86 -0.28
C VAL A 57 7.66 -2.76 0.15
N ALA A 58 7.40 -2.90 1.44
CA ALA A 58 6.10 -2.60 2.01
C ALA A 58 6.26 -1.69 3.22
N MET A 59 5.30 -0.82 3.43
CA MET A 59 5.17 0.02 4.62
C MET A 59 3.76 -0.15 5.18
N GLN A 60 3.66 -0.47 6.46
CA GLN A 60 2.42 -0.64 7.18
C GLN A 60 2.29 0.45 8.24
N ALA A 61 1.12 1.06 8.31
CA ALA A 61 0.72 2.01 9.36
C ALA A 61 -0.69 1.66 9.86
N PRO A 62 -1.15 2.25 10.97
CA PRO A 62 -2.54 2.07 11.41
C PRO A 62 -3.53 2.34 10.27
N GLY A 63 -4.29 1.31 9.90
CA GLY A 63 -5.28 1.39 8.83
C GLY A 63 -4.74 1.33 7.39
N GLN A 64 -3.42 1.35 7.16
CA GLN A 64 -2.84 1.47 5.81
C GLN A 64 -1.69 0.49 5.56
N LEU A 65 -1.56 0.04 4.31
CA LEU A 65 -0.44 -0.74 3.80
C LEU A 65 -0.11 -0.22 2.40
N TRP A 66 1.15 0.11 2.18
CA TRP A 66 1.69 0.47 0.89
C TRP A 66 2.61 -0.64 0.41
N GLN A 67 2.54 -1.01 -0.86
CA GLN A 67 3.51 -1.91 -1.48
C GLN A 67 4.08 -1.30 -2.74
N TRP A 68 5.41 -1.37 -2.85
CA TRP A 68 6.18 -0.91 -3.98
C TRP A 68 6.83 -2.11 -4.65
N ARG A 69 6.72 -2.18 -5.97
CA ARG A 69 7.46 -3.12 -6.82
C ARG A 69 8.42 -2.33 -7.69
N ALA A 70 9.71 -2.49 -7.47
CA ALA A 70 10.71 -2.05 -8.43
C ALA A 70 10.85 -3.12 -9.53
N SER A 71 10.51 -2.76 -10.77
CA SER A 71 10.83 -3.60 -11.91
C SER A 71 12.34 -3.71 -12.11
N THR A 72 12.78 -4.67 -12.91
CA THR A 72 14.19 -4.81 -13.32
C THR A 72 14.75 -3.58 -14.04
N GLN A 73 13.89 -2.69 -14.54
CA GLN A 73 14.25 -1.40 -15.17
C GLN A 73 14.20 -0.22 -14.18
N GLY A 74 14.00 -0.47 -12.88
CA GLY A 74 13.95 0.57 -11.85
C GLY A 74 12.65 1.35 -11.79
N ARG A 75 11.63 1.01 -12.60
CA ARG A 75 10.30 1.61 -12.48
C ARG A 75 9.63 1.11 -11.21
N ILE A 76 9.35 2.03 -10.30
CA ILE A 76 8.61 1.75 -9.06
C ILE A 76 7.12 1.80 -9.38
N GLN A 77 6.47 0.65 -9.31
CA GLN A 77 5.01 0.55 -9.31
C GLN A 77 4.51 0.55 -7.87
N GLN A 78 3.45 1.32 -7.62
CA GLN A 78 2.90 1.57 -6.30
C GLN A 78 1.50 0.99 -6.21
N VAL A 79 1.18 0.38 -5.07
CA VAL A 79 -0.18 -0.07 -4.76
C VAL A 79 -0.51 0.29 -3.31
N LEU A 80 -1.69 0.85 -3.10
CA LEU A 80 -2.22 1.23 -1.78
C LEU A 80 -3.28 0.22 -1.32
N PHE A 81 -3.28 -0.07 -0.04
CA PHE A 81 -4.29 -0.88 0.61
C PHE A 81 -4.64 -0.28 1.97
N TRP A 82 -5.90 -0.41 2.38
CA TRP A 82 -6.25 -0.19 3.78
C TRP A 82 -6.32 -1.54 4.49
N ALA A 83 -5.83 -1.61 5.72
CA ALA A 83 -5.69 -2.87 6.46
C ALA A 83 -7.04 -3.61 6.66
N GLN A 84 -8.13 -2.85 6.70
CA GLN A 84 -9.51 -3.35 6.75
C GLN A 84 -9.99 -3.90 5.41
N ASP A 85 -9.55 -3.33 4.28
CA ASP A 85 -10.03 -3.68 2.95
C ASP A 85 -9.32 -4.94 2.44
N ILE A 86 -8.08 -5.18 2.90
CA ILE A 86 -7.38 -6.46 2.70
C ILE A 86 -8.19 -7.63 3.28
N LYS A 87 -8.87 -7.45 4.42
CA LYS A 87 -9.74 -8.50 4.99
C LYS A 87 -10.95 -8.80 4.11
N GLN A 88 -11.37 -7.82 3.31
CA GLN A 88 -12.49 -7.92 2.37
C GLN A 88 -12.00 -8.34 0.97
N GLY A 89 -10.71 -8.66 0.82
CA GLY A 89 -10.12 -9.07 -0.45
C GLY A 89 -9.98 -7.94 -1.47
N VAL A 90 -10.02 -6.68 -1.01
CA VAL A 90 -10.01 -5.50 -1.89
C VAL A 90 -8.69 -4.76 -1.78
N SER A 91 -8.22 -4.35 -2.96
CA SER A 91 -7.07 -3.49 -3.11
C SER A 91 -7.26 -2.47 -4.21
N PHE A 92 -6.54 -1.36 -4.13
CA PHE A 92 -6.91 -0.21 -4.93
C PHE A 92 -5.72 0.67 -5.30
N THR A 93 -5.75 1.20 -6.52
CA THR A 93 -4.69 2.07 -7.04
C THR A 93 -5.31 3.36 -7.54
N HIS A 94 -5.00 4.49 -6.90
CA HIS A 94 -5.55 5.78 -7.30
C HIS A 94 -4.50 6.86 -7.46
N PRO A 95 -4.51 7.59 -8.60
CA PRO A 95 -3.51 8.61 -8.88
C PRO A 95 -3.30 9.64 -7.76
N LEU A 96 -4.36 10.10 -7.07
CA LEU A 96 -4.20 11.06 -5.97
C LEU A 96 -3.58 10.45 -4.72
N GLU A 97 -3.90 9.19 -4.42
CA GLU A 97 -3.31 8.50 -3.28
C GLU A 97 -1.86 8.09 -3.60
N LEU A 98 -1.58 7.69 -4.85
CA LEU A 98 -0.22 7.49 -5.34
C LEU A 98 0.62 8.78 -5.25
N ALA A 99 0.03 9.94 -5.55
CA ALA A 99 0.71 11.23 -5.41
C ALA A 99 1.03 11.58 -3.93
N ARG A 100 0.27 11.04 -2.98
CA ARG A 100 0.47 11.19 -1.53
C ARG A 100 1.33 10.08 -0.93
N ALA A 101 1.57 9.01 -1.69
CA ALA A 101 2.32 7.87 -1.23
C ALA A 101 3.73 8.28 -0.82
N PRO A 102 4.21 7.83 0.36
CA PRO A 102 5.60 8.06 0.70
C PRO A 102 6.53 7.33 -0.29
N GLN A 103 7.74 7.84 -0.48
CA GLN A 103 8.62 7.36 -1.54
C GLN A 103 9.33 6.05 -1.15
N ALA A 104 9.18 5.01 -1.99
CA ALA A 104 9.80 3.69 -1.76
C ALA A 104 11.31 3.76 -1.48
N ALA A 105 12.02 4.65 -2.19
CA ALA A 105 13.47 4.79 -2.08
C ALA A 105 13.92 5.22 -0.68
N GLU A 106 13.10 6.00 0.04
CA GLU A 106 13.38 6.37 1.41
C GLU A 106 13.31 5.16 2.35
N PHE A 107 12.29 4.33 2.18
CA PHE A 107 12.11 3.10 2.94
C PHE A 107 13.20 2.05 2.64
N GLU A 108 13.67 1.95 1.39
CA GLU A 108 14.82 1.11 1.06
C GLU A 108 16.08 1.54 1.83
N ARG A 109 16.28 2.85 2.03
CA ARG A 109 17.42 3.38 2.79
C ARG A 109 17.30 3.07 4.28
N LEU A 110 16.11 3.18 4.89
CA LEU A 110 15.88 2.79 6.28
C LEU A 110 16.33 1.35 6.54
N LEU A 111 15.97 0.45 5.63
CA LEU A 111 16.29 -0.97 5.75
C LEU A 111 17.77 -1.33 5.51
N LYS A 112 18.64 -0.37 5.16
CA LYS A 112 20.10 -0.60 5.11
C LYS A 112 20.71 -0.64 6.51
N SER A 113 20.18 0.14 7.44
CA SER A 113 20.68 0.26 8.82
C SER A 113 19.53 0.16 9.84
N PRO A 114 18.81 -0.97 9.93
CA PRO A 114 17.54 -1.10 10.65
C PRO A 114 17.66 -1.03 12.19
N LYS A 115 18.85 -0.75 12.72
CA LYS A 115 19.16 -0.62 14.15
C LYS A 115 19.57 0.80 14.55
N GLN A 116 19.71 1.71 13.59
CA GLN A 116 20.16 3.08 13.83
C GLN A 116 19.07 4.07 13.44
N PRO A 117 18.99 5.23 14.13
CA PRO A 117 18.16 6.34 13.68
C PRO A 117 18.57 6.80 12.28
N PHE A 118 17.59 7.27 11.49
CA PHE A 118 17.80 7.72 10.12
C PHE A 118 17.13 9.07 9.87
N SER A 119 17.87 10.01 9.30
CA SER A 119 17.33 11.32 8.91
C SER A 119 16.43 11.21 7.69
N LEU A 120 15.16 11.59 7.87
CA LEU A 120 14.15 11.61 6.82
C LEU A 120 14.31 12.84 5.94
N ALA A 121 13.94 12.73 4.66
CA ALA A 121 14.00 13.83 3.69
C ALA A 121 13.09 15.01 4.09
N CYS A 122 12.04 14.72 4.86
CA CYS A 122 11.10 15.71 5.39
C CYS A 122 11.59 16.45 6.64
N GLY A 123 12.86 16.30 7.05
CA GLY A 123 13.46 17.02 8.18
C GLY A 123 13.33 16.33 9.54
N GLY A 124 12.60 15.23 9.64
CA GLY A 124 12.47 14.41 10.85
C GLY A 124 13.52 13.29 10.97
N THR A 125 13.42 12.50 12.03
CA THR A 125 14.21 11.29 12.25
C THR A 125 13.30 10.08 12.41
N ALA A 126 13.57 9.00 11.67
CA ALA A 126 12.97 7.69 11.91
C ALA A 126 13.83 6.90 12.89
N LYS A 127 13.32 6.61 14.08
CA LYS A 127 13.99 5.83 15.12
C LYS A 127 13.44 4.39 15.12
N PRO A 128 14.27 3.35 14.96
CA PRO A 128 13.80 1.97 15.03
C PRO A 128 13.34 1.64 16.46
N VAL A 129 12.13 1.07 16.57
CA VAL A 129 11.48 0.72 17.84
C VAL A 129 11.58 -0.79 18.10
N ARG A 130 11.23 -1.61 17.10
CA ARG A 130 11.26 -3.07 17.21
C ARG A 130 11.39 -3.75 15.85
N GLN A 131 11.77 -5.03 15.89
CA GLN A 131 11.82 -5.90 14.72
C GLN A 131 11.05 -7.19 14.99
N TRP A 132 10.36 -7.72 14.00
CA TRP A 132 9.69 -9.02 14.06
C TRP A 132 9.61 -9.66 12.69
N ASP A 133 9.40 -10.96 12.63
CA ASP A 133 9.22 -11.69 11.39
C ASP A 133 7.72 -11.99 11.20
N ALA A 134 7.14 -11.55 10.08
CA ALA A 134 5.75 -11.79 9.73
C ALA A 134 5.56 -11.82 8.21
N PRO A 135 4.61 -12.61 7.68
CA PRO A 135 4.34 -12.62 6.24
C PRO A 135 3.88 -11.24 5.78
N VAL A 136 4.34 -10.81 4.61
CA VAL A 136 3.71 -9.69 3.92
C VAL A 136 2.40 -10.21 3.36
N LYS A 137 1.29 -9.56 3.72
CA LYS A 137 0.01 -9.77 3.04
C LYS A 137 0.12 -9.17 1.63
N ALA A 138 0.79 -9.87 0.71
CA ALA A 138 0.78 -9.50 -0.69
C ALA A 138 -0.54 -9.97 -1.31
N LEU A 139 -1.12 -9.13 -2.15
CA LEU A 139 -2.36 -9.46 -2.85
C LEU A 139 -2.04 -10.12 -4.19
N VAL A 140 -2.97 -10.94 -4.65
CA VAL A 140 -2.96 -11.48 -6.01
C VAL A 140 -3.55 -10.40 -6.92
N ALA A 141 -2.98 -10.17 -8.12
CA ALA A 141 -3.43 -9.10 -9.03
C ALA A 141 -4.93 -9.17 -9.40
N SER A 142 -5.57 -10.33 -9.25
CA SER A 142 -7.01 -10.54 -9.39
C SER A 142 -7.87 -9.87 -8.30
N GLN A 143 -7.25 -9.19 -7.33
CA GLN A 143 -7.89 -8.51 -6.21
C GLN A 143 -7.74 -6.98 -6.28
N LEU A 144 -7.07 -6.48 -7.33
CA LEU A 144 -6.93 -5.05 -7.60
C LEU A 144 -8.22 -4.57 -8.26
N ILE A 145 -8.96 -3.75 -7.53
CA ILE A 145 -10.07 -2.95 -8.05
C ILE A 145 -9.43 -1.65 -8.54
N ASP A 146 -9.64 -1.30 -9.80
CA ASP A 146 -9.21 0.00 -10.31
C ASP A 146 -10.29 1.09 -10.11
N GLN A 147 -9.99 2.33 -10.48
CA GLN A 147 -10.94 3.43 -10.31
C GLN A 147 -12.21 3.27 -11.16
N ALA A 148 -12.10 2.65 -12.34
CA ALA A 148 -13.25 2.40 -13.21
C ALA A 148 -14.14 1.32 -12.59
N ASP A 149 -13.54 0.26 -12.04
CA ASP A 149 -14.26 -0.79 -11.33
C ASP A 149 -15.05 -0.23 -10.12
N LEU A 150 -14.50 0.75 -9.38
CA LEU A 150 -15.23 1.40 -8.28
C LEU A 150 -16.45 2.20 -8.74
N ALA A 151 -16.38 2.84 -9.92
CA ALA A 151 -17.49 3.62 -10.46
C ALA A 151 -18.66 2.72 -10.90
N ASP A 152 -18.34 1.49 -11.35
CA ASP A 152 -19.32 0.50 -11.80
C ASP A 152 -19.97 -0.29 -10.63
N MET A 153 -19.46 -0.13 -9.40
CA MET A 153 -19.96 -0.78 -8.18
C MET A 153 -21.07 0.03 -7.47
N ASP A 154 -21.97 0.66 -8.23
CA ASP A 154 -23.06 1.47 -7.68
C ASP A 154 -23.90 0.68 -6.64
N GLY A 155 -24.20 1.32 -5.52
CA GLY A 155 -24.88 0.71 -4.37
C GLY A 155 -24.02 -0.21 -3.47
N ASN A 156 -22.74 -0.45 -3.79
CA ASN A 156 -21.85 -1.26 -2.93
C ASN A 156 -21.35 -0.43 -1.72
N PRO A 157 -21.62 -0.85 -0.47
CA PRO A 157 -21.18 -0.11 0.72
C PRO A 157 -19.67 0.07 0.83
N LEU A 158 -18.88 -0.90 0.35
CA LEU A 158 -17.42 -0.85 0.33
C LEU A 158 -16.93 0.18 -0.69
N ALA A 159 -17.48 0.17 -1.91
CA ALA A 159 -17.15 1.17 -2.92
C ALA A 159 -17.51 2.59 -2.45
N ARG A 160 -18.66 2.76 -1.80
CA ARG A 160 -19.09 4.04 -1.23
C ARG A 160 -18.15 4.53 -0.12
N ASP A 161 -17.75 3.66 0.81
CA ASP A 161 -16.81 4.00 1.88
C ASP A 161 -15.42 4.36 1.32
N LEU A 162 -14.95 3.61 0.31
CA LEU A 162 -13.72 3.92 -0.42
C LEU A 162 -13.78 5.29 -1.12
N LEU A 163 -14.86 5.57 -1.86
CA LEU A 163 -15.06 6.84 -2.57
C LEU A 163 -15.13 8.04 -1.62
N MET A 164 -15.85 7.92 -0.50
CA MET A 164 -15.93 8.98 0.51
C MET A 164 -14.56 9.28 1.13
N ARG A 165 -13.77 8.24 1.45
CA ARG A 165 -12.43 8.40 2.03
C ARG A 165 -11.44 9.05 1.08
N MET A 166 -11.60 8.82 -0.22
CA MET A 166 -10.80 9.49 -1.25
C MET A 166 -11.25 10.92 -1.55
N GLY A 167 -12.32 11.40 -0.92
CA GLY A 167 -12.92 12.70 -1.23
C GLY A 167 -13.57 12.75 -2.62
N MET A 168 -13.93 11.60 -3.18
CA MET A 168 -14.50 11.46 -4.53
C MET A 168 -16.02 11.28 -4.55
N SER A 169 -16.72 11.62 -3.47
CA SER A 169 -18.18 11.58 -3.46
C SER A 169 -18.73 12.51 -4.54
N HIS A 170 -19.16 11.93 -5.66
CA HIS A 170 -20.00 12.63 -6.61
C HIS A 170 -21.36 12.75 -5.93
N ALA A 171 -21.71 13.97 -5.51
CA ALA A 171 -23.10 14.28 -5.30
C ALA A 171 -23.77 14.05 -6.67
N HIS A 172 -24.51 12.95 -6.81
CA HIS A 172 -25.53 12.88 -7.84
C HIS A 172 -26.49 14.03 -7.53
N GLN A 173 -26.26 15.19 -8.17
CA GLN A 173 -27.30 16.18 -8.34
C GLN A 173 -28.35 15.51 -9.22
N HIS A 174 -29.47 15.21 -8.57
CA HIS A 174 -30.71 14.75 -9.18
C HIS A 174 -31.18 15.69 -10.28
#